data_AF-A0A9W8B5Y0-F1
#
_entry.id   AF-A0A9W8B5Y0-F1
#
_cell.length_a   1.000
_cell.length_b   1.000
_cell.length_c   1.000
_cell.angle_alpha   90.00
_cell.angle_beta   90.00
_cell.angle_gamma   90.00
#
_symmetry.space_group_name_H-M   'P 1'
#
loop_
_entity.id
_entity.type
_entity.pdbx_description
1 polymer ?
#
loop_
_entity_poly.entity_id
_entity_poly.type
_entity_poly.pdbx_seq_one_letter_code
_entity_poly.pdbx_strand_id
1 'polypeptide(L)'
;MDTTPPSRCLIRSLLQKSTHKKFVRELIREVVGFSPYERRVMELLKNSKDKRARKLTKKRLGTFRRSKRKVEQLSQIIMESRRAAH
;
A
#
# COMPACT_ATOMS: atom_id res chain seq x y z
N MET A 1 38.78 12.33 17.54
CA MET A 1 37.47 12.38 18.22
C MET A 1 36.42 12.12 17.16
N ASP A 2 36.18 10.83 17.03
CA ASP A 2 35.67 10.12 15.87
C ASP A 2 34.15 10.11 15.87
N THR A 3 33.51 10.93 15.04
CA THR A 3 32.10 10.70 14.70
C THR A 3 32.06 9.68 13.57
N THR A 4 32.11 8.41 13.97
CA THR A 4 31.85 7.26 13.09
C THR A 4 30.51 7.45 12.36
N PRO A 5 30.43 7.20 11.04
CA PRO A 5 29.14 7.18 10.35
C PRO A 5 28.29 6.04 10.91
N PRO A 6 26.95 6.18 11.07
CA PRO A 6 26.11 5.06 11.44
C PRO A 6 26.27 3.99 10.38
N SER A 7 26.86 2.89 10.82
CA SER A 7 27.12 1.68 10.07
C SER A 7 25.89 1.33 9.24
N ARG A 8 26.01 1.38 7.91
CA ARG A 8 25.08 0.68 7.00
C ARG A 8 25.28 -0.83 7.22
N CYS A 9 24.77 -1.34 8.33
CA CYS A 9 24.94 -2.73 8.71
C CYS A 9 23.64 -3.50 8.48
N LEU A 10 23.65 -4.23 7.35
CA LEU A 10 23.13 -5.58 7.18
C LEU A 10 21.62 -5.81 7.40
N ILE A 11 20.75 -5.32 6.49
CA ILE A 11 19.35 -5.82 6.38
C ILE A 11 18.91 -5.91 4.90
N ARG A 12 19.76 -6.43 4.00
CA ARG A 12 19.38 -6.58 2.57
C ARG A 12 18.70 -7.92 2.27
N SER A 13 18.99 -8.97 3.05
CA SER A 13 18.40 -10.32 2.89
C SER A 13 16.95 -10.43 3.39
N LEU A 14 16.56 -9.65 4.41
CA LEU A 14 15.20 -9.65 4.95
C LEU A 14 14.17 -8.91 4.06
N LEU A 15 14.63 -8.28 2.98
CA LEU A 15 13.78 -7.54 2.04
C LEU A 15 13.49 -8.31 0.74
N GLN A 16 13.89 -9.58 0.65
CA GLN A 16 13.61 -10.38 -0.54
C GLN A 16 12.19 -10.95 -0.48
N LYS A 17 11.28 -10.36 -1.27
CA LYS A 17 9.94 -10.91 -1.46
C LYS A 17 10.06 -12.17 -2.33
N SER A 18 10.10 -13.34 -1.67
CA SER A 18 9.99 -14.64 -2.33
C SER A 18 8.75 -14.70 -3.22
N THR A 19 8.86 -15.35 -4.39
CA THR A 19 7.76 -15.62 -5.34
C THR A 19 6.57 -16.24 -4.62
N HIS A 20 6.82 -17.19 -3.72
CA HIS A 20 5.81 -17.84 -2.89
C HIS A 20 5.02 -16.84 -2.02
N LYS A 21 5.71 -15.91 -1.35
CA LYS A 21 5.06 -14.91 -0.48
C LYS A 21 4.19 -13.91 -1.26
N LYS A 22 4.46 -13.68 -2.55
CA LYS A 22 3.60 -12.83 -3.40
C LYS A 22 2.35 -13.59 -3.82
N PHE A 23 2.52 -14.82 -4.33
CA PHE A 23 1.43 -15.70 -4.74
C PHE A 23 0.38 -15.90 -3.62
N VAL A 24 0.84 -16.27 -2.41
CA VAL A 24 -0.07 -16.44 -1.26
C VAL A 24 -0.83 -15.15 -0.92
N ARG A 25 -0.22 -13.97 -1.07
CA ARG A 25 -0.88 -12.69 -0.78
C ARG A 25 -1.87 -12.27 -1.85
N GLU A 26 -1.68 -12.69 -3.09
CA GLU A 26 -2.63 -12.46 -4.18
C GLU A 26 -3.88 -13.32 -3.97
N LEU A 27 -3.72 -14.62 -3.70
CA LEU A 27 -4.83 -15.54 -3.38
C LEU A 27 -5.69 -15.06 -2.20
N ILE A 28 -5.06 -14.63 -1.10
CA ILE A 28 -5.81 -14.15 0.08
C ILE A 28 -6.65 -12.90 -0.24
N ARG A 29 -6.16 -12.02 -1.12
CA ARG A 29 -6.89 -10.80 -1.48
C ARG A 29 -8.11 -11.08 -2.35
N GLU A 30 -8.03 -12.09 -3.19
CA GLU A 30 -9.16 -12.56 -4.00
C GLU A 30 -10.27 -13.12 -3.11
N VAL A 31 -9.91 -13.98 -2.14
CA VAL A 31 -10.88 -14.64 -1.26
C VAL A 31 -11.49 -13.71 -0.22
N VAL A 32 -10.68 -12.91 0.47
CA VAL A 32 -11.13 -12.12 1.64
C VAL A 32 -11.67 -10.73 1.23
N GLY A 33 -11.30 -10.25 0.04
CA GLY A 33 -11.71 -8.94 -0.46
C GLY A 33 -11.15 -7.76 0.33
N PHE A 34 -11.88 -6.63 0.31
CA PHE A 34 -11.42 -5.37 0.91
C PHE A 34 -12.08 -5.04 2.24
N SER A 35 -11.27 -4.48 3.14
CA SER A 35 -11.75 -3.90 4.39
C SER A 35 -12.64 -2.66 4.15
N PRO A 36 -13.54 -2.31 5.10
CA PRO A 36 -14.47 -1.18 4.92
C PRO A 36 -13.77 0.17 4.75
N TYR A 37 -12.58 0.36 5.35
CA TYR A 37 -11.80 1.59 5.16
C TYR A 37 -11.15 1.65 3.77
N GLU A 38 -10.71 0.52 3.21
CA GLU A 38 -10.15 0.44 1.85
C GLU A 38 -11.22 0.70 0.80
N ARG A 39 -12.44 0.18 0.98
CA ARG A 39 -13.60 0.47 0.12
C ARG A 39 -13.90 1.96 0.07
N ARG A 40 -13.99 2.62 1.23
CA ARG A 40 -14.22 4.07 1.31
C ARG A 40 -13.09 4.89 0.67
N VAL A 41 -11.84 4.42 0.75
CA VAL A 41 -10.73 5.09 0.07
C VAL A 41 -10.84 4.93 -1.45
N MET A 42 -11.22 3.76 -1.95
CA MET A 42 -11.45 3.55 -3.39
C MET A 42 -12.57 4.43 -3.93
N GLU A 43 -13.67 4.61 -3.20
CA GLU A 43 -14.75 5.55 -3.57
C GLU A 43 -14.25 7.00 -3.65
N LEU A 44 -13.42 7.42 -2.69
CA LEU A 44 -12.84 8.76 -2.71
C LEU A 44 -11.85 8.96 -3.88
N LEU A 45 -11.11 7.91 -4.24
CA LEU A 45 -10.17 7.94 -5.37
C LEU A 45 -10.89 7.92 -6.73
N LYS A 46 -12.02 7.20 -6.86
CA LYS A 46 -12.89 7.27 -8.06
C LYS A 46 -13.43 8.68 -8.29
N ASN A 47 -13.73 9.40 -7.21
CA ASN A 47 -14.22 10.77 -7.22
C ASN A 47 -13.10 11.83 -7.28
N SER A 48 -11.85 11.44 -7.54
CA SER A 48 -10.68 12.33 -7.62
C SER A 48 -10.42 13.19 -6.35
N LYS A 49 -10.84 12.70 -5.17
CA LYS A 49 -10.68 13.40 -3.88
C LYS A 49 -9.43 12.95 -3.12
N ASP A 50 -8.25 13.06 -3.74
CA ASP A 50 -6.97 12.55 -3.21
C ASP A 50 -6.58 13.12 -1.84
N LYS A 51 -6.81 14.42 -1.63
CA LYS A 51 -6.50 15.08 -0.35
C LYS A 51 -7.35 14.50 0.79
N ARG A 52 -8.61 14.15 0.52
CA ARG A 52 -9.52 13.55 1.49
C ARG A 52 -9.19 12.08 1.73
N ALA A 53 -8.84 11.34 0.68
CA ALA A 53 -8.36 9.97 0.79
C ALA A 53 -7.09 9.88 1.67
N ARG A 54 -6.09 10.74 1.43
CA ARG A 54 -4.86 10.79 2.24
C ARG A 54 -5.12 11.17 3.70
N LYS A 55 -6.04 12.11 3.97
CA LYS A 55 -6.44 12.45 5.35
C LYS A 55 -7.10 11.26 6.06
N LEU A 56 -7.98 10.54 5.39
CA LEU A 56 -8.65 9.37 5.97
C LEU A 56 -7.66 8.24 6.26
N THR A 57 -6.80 7.91 5.29
CA THR A 57 -5.79 6.85 5.45
C THR A 57 -4.75 7.22 6.51
N LYS A 58 -4.35 8.50 6.62
CA LYS A 58 -3.47 8.97 7.70
C LYS A 58 -4.14 8.84 9.07
N LYS A 59 -5.44 9.17 9.20
CA LYS A 59 -6.19 8.95 10.46
C LYS A 59 -6.24 7.48 10.88
N ARG A 60 -6.18 6.53 9.94
CA ARG A 60 -6.19 5.09 10.23
C ARG A 60 -4.79 4.48 10.46
N LEU A 61 -3.79 4.88 9.68
CA LEU A 61 -2.43 4.30 9.72
C LEU A 61 -1.41 5.13 10.51
N GLY A 62 -1.78 6.35 10.92
CA GLY A 62 -0.97 7.32 11.66
C GLY A 62 0.02 8.10 10.79
N THR A 63 0.94 7.39 10.12
CA THR A 63 2.06 8.03 9.41
C THR A 63 1.76 8.32 7.93
N PHE A 64 2.34 9.41 7.42
CA PHE A 64 2.16 9.81 6.02
C PHE A 64 2.76 8.80 5.04
N ARG A 65 3.94 8.23 5.34
CA ARG A 65 4.60 7.23 4.49
C ARG A 65 3.73 5.99 4.28
N ARG A 66 3.07 5.50 5.34
CA ARG A 66 2.12 4.36 5.25
C ARG A 66 0.88 4.73 4.45
N SER A 67 0.34 5.95 4.65
CA SER A 67 -0.83 6.42 3.89
C SER A 67 -0.55 6.52 2.39
N LYS A 68 0.63 7.05 2.00
CA LYS A 68 1.04 7.17 0.59
C LYS A 68 1.12 5.79 -0.05
N ARG A 69 1.80 4.84 0.62
CA ARG A 69 1.93 3.46 0.15
C ARG A 69 0.58 2.76 -0.05
N LYS A 70 -0.37 2.96 0.88
CA LYS A 70 -1.70 2.35 0.78
C LYS A 70 -2.56 2.99 -0.32
N VAL A 71 -2.48 4.31 -0.50
CA VAL A 71 -3.17 5.01 -1.60
C VAL A 71 -2.63 4.58 -2.96
N GLU A 72 -1.32 4.43 -3.11
CA GLU A 72 -0.69 3.93 -4.34
C GLU A 72 -1.15 2.50 -4.67
N GLN A 73 -1.22 1.62 -3.66
CA GLN A 73 -1.75 0.26 -3.83
C GLN A 73 -3.21 0.26 -4.30
N LEU A 74 -4.06 1.08 -3.70
CA LEU A 74 -5.48 1.15 -4.08
C LEU A 74 -5.67 1.78 -5.47
N SER A 75 -4.82 2.75 -5.84
CA SER A 75 -4.81 3.33 -7.19
C SER A 75 -4.44 2.28 -8.25
N GLN A 76 -3.43 1.45 -7.98
CA GLN A 76 -3.06 0.34 -8.87
C GLN A 76 -4.22 -0.63 -9.10
N ILE A 77 -4.92 -1.01 -8.04
CA ILE A 77 -6.08 -1.90 -8.12
C ILE A 77 -7.22 -1.27 -8.94
N ILE A 78 -7.47 0.03 -8.80
CA ILE A 78 -8.48 0.73 -9.61
C ILE A 78 -8.09 0.72 -11.09
N MET A 79 -6.81 0.96 -11.42
CA MET A 79 -6.34 0.91 -12.80
C MET A 79 -6.46 -0.50 -13.39
N GLU A 80 -6.11 -1.52 -12.62
CA GLU A 80 -6.24 -2.93 -13.03
C GLU A 80 -7.71 -3.33 -13.23
N SER A 81 -8.59 -2.92 -12.31
CA SER A 81 -10.04 -3.13 -12.44
C SER A 81 -10.64 -2.41 -13.66
N ARG A 82 -10.14 -1.21 -14.00
CA ARG A 82 -10.55 -0.53 -15.25
C ARG A 82 -10.07 -1.29 -16.48
N ARG A 83 -8.84 -1.78 -16.48
CA ARG A 83 -8.29 -2.57 -17.60
C ARG A 83 -9.01 -3.89 -17.81
N ALA A 84 -9.42 -4.56 -16.75
CA ALA A 84 -10.14 -5.84 -16.83
C ALA A 84 -11.62 -5.67 -17.24
N ALA A 85 -12.17 -4.46 -17.12
CA ALA A 85 -13.55 -4.16 -17.52
C ALA A 85 -13.69 -3.69 -18.98
N HIS A 86 -12.56 -3.43 -19.65
CA HIS A 86 -12.47 -3.15 -21.08
C HIS A 86 -12.03 -4.40 -21.83
#